data_AF-A0A0A9Y164-F1
#
_entry.id   AF-A0A0A9Y164-F1
#
_cell.length_a   1.000
_cell.length_b   1.000
_cell.length_c   1.000
_cell.angle_alpha   90.00
_cell.angle_beta   90.00
_cell.angle_gamma   90.00
#
_symmetry.space_group_name_H-M   'P 1'
#
loop_
_entity.id
_entity.type
_entity.pdbx_description
1 polymer ?
#
loop_
_entity_poly.entity_id
_entity_poly.type
_entity_poly.pdbx_seq_one_letter_code
_entity_poly.pdbx_strand_id
1 'polypeptide(L)'
;MFIVLLIIISGVKEITPSDKDTDSKIVGGRALSSAESIPFIVSVQIKDSGHNCGGSLLSPNYVLTACHCLANIDTDQDDVQPLSIDSFDFVAGLIKLSDSTHAQLRKAKEFYIHPNCGRAPWKVIVYDFSLGEMKKPFTINKYVKPFKLLSSDPEIFKRKMYNLIGDPDVVCQVAGWGVTERGYVEKPVASDMLNLVRMYVIPETKCQKLYGLRNPKFGKFPFSKYNQICTISFKGDSSDCQGDSGGPFFCDDYVIGVISYGFECGTPMPNVYTSLTDFLKWFSTHEQRSISKPIPTDQRPSNRDSTEGTRDSIGGVEENPAEPRKTNGELVWRHSIWLILFIVFRSWFPLISP
;
A
#
# COMPACT_ATOMS: atom_id res chain seq x y z
N MET A 1 -41.47 -60.67 34.50
CA MET A 1 -41.97 -59.42 33.90
C MET A 1 -40.81 -58.43 33.91
N PHE A 2 -40.02 -58.40 32.85
CA PHE A 2 -38.91 -57.45 32.70
C PHE A 2 -39.10 -56.73 31.35
N ILE A 3 -39.23 -55.42 31.46
CA ILE A 3 -39.53 -54.49 30.37
C ILE A 3 -38.27 -54.33 29.53
N VAL A 4 -38.36 -54.65 28.24
CA VAL A 4 -37.34 -54.33 27.24
C VAL A 4 -37.50 -52.85 26.87
N LEU A 5 -36.63 -51.99 27.39
CA LEU A 5 -36.56 -50.59 27.01
C LEU A 5 -35.60 -50.47 25.80
N LEU A 6 -36.18 -50.32 24.61
CA LEU A 6 -35.45 -49.95 23.39
C LEU A 6 -35.02 -48.48 23.49
N ILE A 7 -33.74 -48.24 23.78
CA ILE A 7 -33.14 -46.91 23.67
C ILE A 7 -32.74 -46.71 22.20
N ILE A 8 -33.47 -45.84 21.51
CA ILE A 8 -33.08 -45.30 20.20
C ILE A 8 -31.87 -44.39 20.44
N ILE A 9 -30.67 -44.87 20.09
CA ILE A 9 -29.47 -44.04 20.04
C ILE A 9 -29.53 -43.25 18.74
N SER A 10 -30.10 -42.05 18.80
CA SER A 10 -29.93 -41.02 17.77
C SER A 10 -28.43 -40.75 17.62
N GLY A 11 -27.90 -40.95 16.41
CA GLY A 11 -26.47 -40.87 16.12
C GLY A 11 -25.84 -39.57 16.61
N VAL A 12 -24.95 -39.67 17.59
CA VAL A 12 -23.94 -38.66 17.85
C VAL A 12 -22.95 -38.78 16.70
N LYS A 13 -23.03 -37.85 15.75
CA LYS A 13 -21.99 -37.68 14.74
C LYS A 13 -20.74 -37.22 15.48
N GLU A 14 -19.80 -38.14 15.70
CA GLU A 14 -18.47 -37.79 16.18
C GLU A 14 -17.92 -36.70 15.26
N ILE A 15 -17.72 -35.51 15.82
CA ILE A 15 -16.96 -34.46 15.17
C ILE A 15 -15.51 -34.92 15.25
N THR A 16 -15.10 -35.69 14.24
CA THR A 16 -13.68 -35.94 13.98
C THR A 16 -13.00 -34.58 13.84
N PRO A 17 -11.91 -34.30 14.59
CA PRO A 17 -11.13 -33.10 14.40
C PRO A 17 -10.67 -33.05 12.94
N SER A 18 -11.25 -32.11 12.20
CA SER A 18 -10.84 -31.72 10.85
C SER A 18 -9.34 -31.50 10.83
N ASP A 19 -8.68 -32.15 9.88
CA ASP A 19 -7.29 -32.00 9.46
C ASP A 19 -6.32 -31.42 10.49
N LYS A 20 -5.53 -32.32 11.08
CA LYS A 20 -4.24 -31.97 11.66
C LYS A 20 -3.45 -31.20 10.59
N ASP A 21 -3.36 -29.91 10.82
CA ASP A 21 -2.37 -28.96 10.33
C ASP A 21 -0.99 -29.64 10.22
N THR A 22 -0.70 -30.23 9.05
CA THR A 22 0.64 -30.63 8.68
C THR A 22 1.38 -29.39 8.21
N ASP A 23 1.59 -28.47 9.14
CA ASP A 23 2.35 -27.25 8.89
C ASP A 23 3.83 -27.67 8.84
N SER A 24 4.27 -28.04 7.63
CA SER A 24 5.66 -28.35 7.35
C SER A 24 6.52 -27.16 7.76
N LYS A 25 7.57 -27.42 8.55
CA LYS A 25 8.55 -26.44 9.01
C LYS A 25 9.21 -25.75 7.82
N ILE A 26 8.63 -24.64 7.38
CA ILE A 26 9.21 -23.76 6.38
C ILE A 26 9.41 -22.43 7.07
N VAL A 27 10.67 -22.05 7.21
CA VAL A 27 11.03 -20.66 7.43
C VAL A 27 10.51 -19.92 6.19
N GLY A 28 9.53 -19.04 6.35
CA GLY A 28 8.77 -18.44 5.24
C GLY A 28 7.29 -18.81 5.23
N GLY A 29 6.84 -19.75 6.06
CA GLY A 29 5.42 -20.01 6.31
C GLY A 29 4.77 -21.01 5.36
N ARG A 30 3.44 -20.92 5.20
CA ARG A 30 2.63 -21.89 4.45
C ARG A 30 2.54 -21.52 2.98
N ALA A 31 2.89 -22.44 2.10
CA ALA A 31 2.73 -22.27 0.66
C ALA A 31 1.25 -22.09 0.26
N LEU A 32 1.00 -21.17 -0.66
CA LEU A 32 -0.33 -20.96 -1.23
C LEU A 32 -0.60 -21.85 -2.43
N SER A 33 -1.81 -22.39 -2.54
CA SER A 33 -2.21 -23.22 -3.67
C SER A 33 -2.85 -22.45 -4.82
N SER A 34 -3.26 -21.18 -4.62
CA SER A 34 -3.96 -20.38 -5.63
C SER A 34 -3.79 -18.88 -5.44
N ALA A 35 -3.62 -18.14 -6.56
CA ALA A 35 -3.54 -16.68 -6.58
C ALA A 35 -4.86 -16.01 -6.20
N GLU A 36 -5.97 -16.75 -6.31
CA GLU A 36 -7.29 -16.26 -5.92
C GLU A 36 -7.38 -15.95 -4.42
N SER A 37 -6.53 -16.55 -3.60
CA SER A 37 -6.48 -16.29 -2.16
C SER A 37 -5.93 -14.91 -1.82
N ILE A 38 -5.05 -14.35 -2.66
CA ILE A 38 -4.43 -13.04 -2.46
C ILE A 38 -4.32 -12.32 -3.82
N PRO A 39 -5.46 -11.93 -4.42
CA PRO A 39 -5.48 -11.45 -5.80
C PRO A 39 -4.86 -10.04 -5.94
N PHE A 40 -4.52 -9.39 -4.83
CA PHE A 40 -3.88 -8.08 -4.81
C PHE A 40 -2.36 -8.14 -4.79
N ILE A 41 -1.74 -9.33 -4.65
CA ILE A 41 -0.29 -9.41 -4.57
C ILE A 41 0.38 -9.12 -5.92
N VAL A 42 1.50 -8.40 -5.87
CA VAL A 42 2.31 -8.05 -7.04
C VAL A 42 3.76 -8.39 -6.73
N SER A 43 4.43 -9.05 -7.68
CA SER A 43 5.89 -9.17 -7.70
C SER A 43 6.46 -7.94 -8.39
N VAL A 44 7.26 -7.16 -7.68
CA VAL A 44 8.06 -6.07 -8.22
C VAL A 44 9.43 -6.63 -8.59
N GLN A 45 9.70 -6.71 -9.88
CA GLN A 45 10.88 -7.35 -10.45
C GLN A 45 11.85 -6.30 -10.99
N ILE A 46 13.15 -6.57 -10.83
CA ILE A 46 14.20 -5.84 -11.53
C ILE A 46 14.56 -6.63 -12.78
N LYS A 47 14.66 -5.92 -13.91
CA LYS A 47 15.04 -6.51 -15.19
C LYS A 47 16.35 -7.29 -15.04
N ASP A 48 16.38 -8.49 -15.61
CA ASP A 48 17.52 -9.43 -15.60
C ASP A 48 17.88 -10.02 -14.21
N SER A 49 17.37 -9.45 -13.10
CA SER A 49 17.54 -9.98 -11.73
C SER A 49 16.32 -10.77 -11.21
N GLY A 50 15.14 -10.56 -11.79
CA GLY A 50 13.90 -11.22 -11.38
C GLY A 50 13.25 -10.55 -10.17
N HIS A 51 12.59 -11.35 -9.32
CA HIS A 51 11.87 -10.87 -8.14
C HIS A 51 12.80 -10.12 -7.17
N ASN A 52 12.41 -8.90 -6.80
CA ASN A 52 13.18 -8.04 -5.89
C ASN A 52 12.38 -7.63 -4.66
N CYS A 53 11.11 -7.26 -4.86
CA CYS A 53 10.21 -6.84 -3.81
C CYS A 53 8.79 -7.36 -4.06
N GLY A 54 7.98 -7.36 -3.00
CA GLY A 54 6.54 -7.43 -3.08
C GLY A 54 5.89 -6.08 -3.39
N GLY A 55 4.60 -6.14 -3.68
CA GLY A 55 3.71 -5.00 -3.88
C GLY A 55 2.26 -5.43 -3.72
N SER A 56 1.38 -4.44 -3.64
CA SER A 56 -0.06 -4.61 -3.46
C SER A 56 -0.83 -3.75 -4.47
N LEU A 57 -1.75 -4.36 -5.21
CA LEU A 57 -2.57 -3.66 -6.18
C LEU A 57 -3.60 -2.77 -5.47
N LEU A 58 -3.41 -1.46 -5.52
CA LEU A 58 -4.33 -0.47 -4.93
C LEU A 58 -5.51 -0.19 -5.85
N SER A 59 -5.25 -0.14 -7.15
CA SER A 59 -6.24 0.04 -8.21
C SER A 59 -5.68 -0.57 -9.50
N PRO A 60 -6.45 -0.68 -10.61
CA PRO A 60 -5.92 -1.19 -11.87
C PRO A 60 -4.64 -0.48 -12.35
N ASN A 61 -4.41 0.79 -11.99
CA ASN A 61 -3.25 1.56 -12.45
C ASN A 61 -2.17 1.76 -11.39
N TYR A 62 -2.43 1.44 -10.12
CA TYR A 62 -1.53 1.78 -9.02
C TYR A 62 -1.14 0.55 -8.21
N VAL A 63 0.17 0.33 -8.08
CA VAL A 63 0.75 -0.65 -7.17
C VAL A 63 1.39 0.09 -6.01
N LEU A 64 0.99 -0.26 -4.79
CA LEU A 64 1.60 0.16 -3.54
C LEU A 64 2.76 -0.77 -3.20
N THR A 65 3.92 -0.21 -2.88
CA THR A 65 5.11 -0.96 -2.43
C THR A 65 5.91 -0.10 -1.45
N ALA A 66 7.07 -0.60 -0.99
CA ALA A 66 7.96 0.13 -0.12
C ALA A 66 8.73 1.19 -0.92
N CYS A 67 9.14 2.27 -0.25
CA CYS A 67 9.94 3.30 -0.90
C CYS A 67 11.35 2.77 -1.22
N HIS A 68 11.95 2.00 -0.32
CA HIS A 68 13.29 1.42 -0.54
C HIS A 68 13.34 0.41 -1.70
N CYS A 69 12.19 -0.04 -2.20
CA CYS A 69 12.12 -0.89 -3.39
C CYS A 69 12.22 -0.10 -4.70
N LEU A 70 11.81 1.18 -4.71
CA LEU A 70 11.72 2.01 -5.91
C LEU A 70 12.64 3.24 -5.88
N ALA A 71 13.37 3.47 -4.80
CA ALA A 71 14.22 4.64 -4.62
C ALA A 71 15.51 4.30 -3.87
N ASN A 72 16.55 5.11 -4.09
CA ASN A 72 17.80 4.98 -3.36
C ASN A 72 17.70 5.69 -2.00
N ILE A 73 17.51 4.91 -0.93
CA ILE A 73 17.45 5.39 0.46
C ILE A 73 18.80 5.32 1.19
N ASP A 74 19.86 4.89 0.49
CA ASP A 74 21.23 4.74 0.99
C ASP A 74 22.09 5.98 0.68
N THR A 75 21.47 7.16 0.72
CA THR A 75 22.15 8.44 0.47
C THR A 75 22.20 9.27 1.75
N ASP A 76 23.28 10.04 1.91
CA ASP A 76 23.37 11.11 2.93
C ASP A 76 22.65 12.39 2.47
N GLN A 77 21.84 12.31 1.41
CA GLN A 77 21.14 13.43 0.81
C GLN A 77 19.72 13.51 1.36
N ASP A 78 19.25 14.74 1.61
CA ASP A 78 17.88 14.99 2.09
C ASP A 78 16.81 14.63 1.04
N ASP A 79 17.19 14.44 -0.23
CA ASP A 79 16.28 14.18 -1.34
C ASP A 79 16.46 12.77 -1.92
N VAL A 80 15.56 11.86 -1.55
CA VAL A 80 15.54 10.46 -2.01
C VAL A 80 15.08 10.40 -3.46
N GLN A 81 16.00 9.99 -4.35
CA GLN A 81 15.73 9.90 -5.78
C GLN A 81 15.11 8.56 -6.17
N PRO A 82 14.07 8.55 -7.05
CA PRO A 82 13.53 7.33 -7.60
C PRO A 82 14.55 6.61 -8.49
N LEU A 83 14.50 5.28 -8.49
CA LEU A 83 15.23 4.43 -9.43
C LEU A 83 14.60 4.53 -10.83
N SER A 84 15.36 4.12 -11.85
CA SER A 84 14.89 4.18 -13.24
C SER A 84 13.70 3.26 -13.48
N ILE A 85 12.55 3.83 -13.86
CA ILE A 85 11.30 3.11 -14.11
C ILE A 85 11.44 1.99 -15.15
N ASP A 86 12.35 2.12 -16.12
CA ASP A 86 12.54 1.14 -17.19
C ASP A 86 13.27 -0.13 -16.72
N SER A 87 13.84 -0.08 -15.50
CA SER A 87 14.49 -1.23 -14.86
C SER A 87 13.51 -2.15 -14.16
N PHE A 88 12.22 -1.79 -14.07
CA PHE A 88 11.24 -2.52 -13.27
C PHE A 88 10.09 -3.12 -14.09
N ASP A 89 9.65 -4.28 -13.63
CA ASP A 89 8.43 -4.97 -14.08
C ASP A 89 7.52 -5.26 -12.88
N PHE A 90 6.22 -5.03 -13.05
CA PHE A 90 5.20 -5.30 -12.04
C PHE A 90 4.34 -6.46 -12.51
N VAL A 91 4.41 -7.59 -11.82
CA VAL A 91 3.77 -8.83 -12.24
C VAL A 91 2.73 -9.28 -11.22
N ALA A 92 1.46 -9.30 -11.61
CA ALA A 92 0.34 -9.75 -10.77
C ALA A 92 -0.22 -11.09 -11.26
N GLY A 93 -0.95 -11.81 -10.41
CA GLY A 93 -1.57 -13.09 -10.76
C GLY A 93 -0.60 -14.28 -10.74
N LEU A 94 0.51 -14.15 -10.02
CA LEU A 94 1.50 -15.22 -9.83
C LEU A 94 1.21 -16.03 -8.57
N ILE A 95 1.55 -17.31 -8.64
CA ILE A 95 1.70 -18.20 -7.48
C ILE A 95 3.11 -18.75 -7.42
N LYS A 96 3.62 -19.21 -8.57
CA LYS A 96 5.03 -19.48 -8.75
C LYS A 96 5.67 -18.39 -9.59
N LEU A 97 6.88 -17.95 -9.24
CA LEU A 97 7.64 -16.99 -10.06
C LEU A 97 7.96 -17.59 -11.44
N SER A 98 8.15 -18.91 -11.50
CA SER A 98 8.40 -19.68 -12.72
C SER A 98 7.15 -19.95 -13.58
N ASP A 99 5.94 -19.68 -13.07
CA ASP A 99 4.68 -19.97 -13.77
C ASP A 99 3.94 -18.68 -14.14
N SER A 100 3.91 -18.39 -15.45
CA SER A 100 3.26 -17.20 -16.00
C SER A 100 1.82 -17.43 -16.48
N THR A 101 1.22 -18.59 -16.21
CA THR A 101 -0.10 -18.99 -16.77
C THR A 101 -1.21 -17.97 -16.52
N HIS A 102 -1.22 -17.30 -15.36
CA HIS A 102 -2.20 -16.28 -15.00
C HIS A 102 -1.58 -14.88 -14.83
N ALA A 103 -0.31 -14.74 -15.19
CA ALA A 103 0.47 -13.55 -14.93
C ALA A 103 0.07 -12.38 -15.82
N GLN A 104 0.06 -11.19 -15.24
CA GLN A 104 -0.05 -9.93 -15.97
C GLN A 104 1.18 -9.10 -15.67
N LEU A 105 2.00 -8.85 -16.69
CA LEU A 105 3.15 -7.95 -16.61
C LEU A 105 2.72 -6.52 -16.96
N ARG A 106 3.18 -5.55 -16.18
CA ARG A 106 3.03 -4.11 -16.44
C ARG A 106 4.34 -3.36 -16.24
N LYS A 107 4.55 -2.37 -17.10
CA LYS A 107 5.64 -1.39 -17.01
C LYS A 107 5.17 -0.15 -16.26
N ALA A 108 6.05 0.42 -15.46
CA ALA A 108 5.78 1.68 -14.78
C ALA A 108 5.77 2.87 -15.75
N LYS A 109 4.88 3.82 -15.49
CA LYS A 109 4.80 5.15 -16.08
C LYS A 109 5.55 6.16 -15.22
N GLU A 110 5.37 6.10 -13.91
CA GLU A 110 5.96 7.01 -12.94
C GLU A 110 6.05 6.33 -11.57
N PHE A 111 7.07 6.70 -10.78
CA PHE A 111 7.17 6.36 -9.37
C PHE A 111 6.86 7.59 -8.52
N TYR A 112 5.94 7.44 -7.57
CA TYR A 112 5.62 8.46 -6.58
C TYR A 112 6.24 8.05 -5.25
N ILE A 113 7.35 8.69 -4.93
CA ILE A 113 8.09 8.47 -3.68
C ILE A 113 7.54 9.41 -2.61
N HIS A 114 7.30 8.89 -1.41
CA HIS A 114 6.87 9.75 -0.30
C HIS A 114 8.00 10.75 0.03
N PRO A 115 7.72 12.07 0.15
CA PRO A 115 8.76 13.09 0.30
C PRO A 115 9.56 13.00 1.61
N ASN A 116 8.98 12.38 2.65
CA ASN A 116 9.69 12.11 3.90
C ASN A 116 10.25 10.68 3.96
N CYS A 117 10.14 9.90 2.88
CA CYS A 117 10.80 8.60 2.85
C CYS A 117 12.31 8.80 3.02
N GLY A 118 12.93 7.96 3.84
CA GLY A 118 14.37 7.92 3.95
C GLY A 118 14.78 7.28 5.25
N ARG A 119 15.97 7.63 5.73
CA ARG A 119 16.48 7.17 7.01
C ARG A 119 16.37 8.25 8.07
N ALA A 120 15.64 7.93 9.13
CA ALA A 120 15.67 8.67 10.38
C ALA A 120 17.00 8.40 11.12
N PRO A 121 17.26 9.08 12.25
CA PRO A 121 18.40 8.75 13.10
C PRO A 121 18.53 7.24 13.33
N TRP A 122 19.76 6.76 13.54
CA TRP A 122 20.06 5.34 13.74
C TRP A 122 19.82 4.45 12.51
N LYS A 123 19.70 5.05 11.32
CA LYS A 123 19.50 4.39 10.03
C LYS A 123 18.19 3.62 9.88
N VAL A 124 17.18 3.95 10.70
CA VAL A 124 15.85 3.35 10.61
C VAL A 124 15.12 3.94 9.41
N ILE A 125 14.57 3.07 8.56
CA ILE A 125 13.77 3.51 7.41
C ILE A 125 12.44 4.07 7.94
N VAL A 126 12.01 5.24 7.47
CA VAL A 126 10.76 5.91 7.86
C VAL A 126 9.96 6.32 6.64
N TYR A 127 8.64 6.40 6.80
CA TYR A 127 7.69 6.67 5.71
C TYR A 127 7.94 5.79 4.47
N ASP A 128 8.20 4.51 4.73
CA ASP A 128 8.66 3.55 3.73
C ASP A 128 7.49 2.99 2.91
N PHE A 129 6.93 3.85 2.07
CA PHE A 129 5.92 3.50 1.08
C PHE A 129 6.08 4.37 -0.17
N SER A 130 5.67 3.81 -1.30
CA SER A 130 5.67 4.46 -2.60
C SER A 130 4.59 3.87 -3.51
N LEU A 131 4.30 4.56 -4.61
CA LEU A 131 3.42 4.05 -5.67
C LEU A 131 4.16 3.92 -6.98
N GLY A 132 3.95 2.78 -7.66
CA GLY A 132 4.16 2.68 -9.09
C GLY A 132 2.85 2.91 -9.83
N GLU A 133 2.78 3.94 -10.68
CA GLU A 133 1.71 4.09 -11.67
C GLU A 133 2.07 3.27 -12.91
N MET A 134 1.14 2.47 -13.42
CA MET A 134 1.35 1.61 -14.57
C MET A 134 1.05 2.33 -15.89
N LYS A 135 1.85 2.07 -16.94
CA LYS A 135 1.59 2.55 -18.31
C LYS A 135 0.26 2.01 -18.87
N LYS A 136 -0.16 0.83 -18.42
CA LYS A 136 -1.43 0.19 -18.78
C LYS A 136 -2.10 -0.39 -17.54
N PRO A 137 -3.43 -0.30 -17.39
CA PRO A 137 -4.12 -0.91 -16.27
C PRO A 137 -3.97 -2.43 -16.25
N PHE A 138 -3.92 -3.03 -15.06
CA PHE A 138 -4.18 -4.45 -14.86
C PHE A 138 -5.63 -4.79 -15.23
N THR A 139 -5.83 -5.94 -15.86
CA THR A 139 -7.17 -6.46 -16.17
C THR A 139 -7.69 -7.19 -14.94
N ILE A 140 -8.78 -6.70 -14.36
CA ILE A 140 -9.33 -7.28 -13.14
C ILE A 140 -9.97 -8.65 -13.45
N ASN A 141 -9.58 -9.67 -12.69
CA ASN A 141 -10.12 -11.03 -12.78
C ASN A 141 -10.02 -11.73 -11.41
N LYS A 142 -10.25 -13.04 -11.33
CA LYS A 142 -10.19 -13.78 -10.06
C LYS A 142 -8.80 -13.83 -9.40
N TYR A 143 -7.72 -13.68 -10.17
CA TYR A 143 -6.32 -13.72 -9.73
C TYR A 143 -5.69 -12.33 -9.53
N VAL A 144 -6.31 -11.29 -10.09
CA VAL A 144 -5.80 -9.91 -10.08
C VAL A 144 -6.94 -8.97 -9.70
N LYS A 145 -6.95 -8.48 -8.45
CA LYS A 145 -7.94 -7.56 -7.89
C LYS A 145 -7.29 -6.57 -6.94
N PRO A 146 -7.78 -5.34 -6.84
CA PRO A 146 -7.31 -4.41 -5.82
C PRO A 146 -7.58 -4.91 -4.40
N PHE A 147 -6.73 -4.53 -3.45
CA PHE A 147 -6.96 -4.84 -2.03
C PHE A 147 -8.08 -3.99 -1.44
N LYS A 148 -8.62 -4.43 -0.30
CA LYS A 148 -9.60 -3.67 0.49
C LYS A 148 -8.90 -2.90 1.61
N LEU A 149 -9.41 -1.73 1.92
CA LEU A 149 -9.00 -0.91 3.06
C LEU A 149 -10.01 -1.04 4.20
N LEU A 150 -9.54 -0.96 5.45
CA LEU A 150 -10.42 -0.86 6.62
C LEU A 150 -11.35 0.38 6.54
N SER A 151 -10.85 1.44 5.91
CA SER A 151 -11.54 2.71 5.63
C SER A 151 -10.68 3.51 4.64
N SER A 152 -11.30 4.31 3.77
CA SER A 152 -10.60 5.32 2.98
C SER A 152 -10.29 6.59 3.79
N ASP A 153 -11.06 6.86 4.85
CA ASP A 153 -10.78 7.93 5.81
C ASP A 153 -9.58 7.55 6.70
N PRO A 154 -8.49 8.35 6.74
CA PRO A 154 -7.28 8.02 7.49
C PRO A 154 -7.46 7.88 9.00
N GLU A 155 -8.33 8.68 9.62
CA GLU A 155 -8.52 8.67 11.08
C GLU A 155 -9.41 7.49 11.51
N ILE A 156 -10.42 7.16 10.70
CA ILE A 156 -11.22 5.93 10.88
C ILE A 156 -10.33 4.70 10.64
N PHE A 157 -9.51 4.71 9.59
CA PHE A 157 -8.56 3.63 9.29
C PHE A 157 -7.63 3.42 10.49
N LYS A 158 -7.01 4.49 10.98
CA LYS A 158 -6.11 4.48 12.15
C LYS A 158 -6.79 3.84 13.36
N ARG A 159 -8.00 4.30 13.71
CA ARG A 159 -8.76 3.75 14.84
C ARG A 159 -9.06 2.26 14.69
N LYS A 160 -9.53 1.82 13.51
CA LYS A 160 -9.82 0.40 13.25
C LYS A 160 -8.56 -0.46 13.32
N MET A 161 -7.46 0.03 12.76
CA MET A 161 -6.16 -0.65 12.80
C MET A 161 -5.65 -0.81 14.25
N TYR A 162 -5.79 0.21 15.11
CA TYR A 162 -5.40 0.10 16.52
C TYR A 162 -6.20 -0.96 17.28
N ASN A 163 -7.45 -1.24 16.90
CA ASN A 163 -8.24 -2.29 17.53
C ASN A 163 -7.72 -3.71 17.22
N LEU A 164 -6.84 -3.86 16.22
CA LEU A 164 -6.22 -5.15 15.89
C LEU A 164 -5.02 -5.47 16.79
N ILE A 165 -4.52 -4.50 17.56
CA ILE A 165 -3.32 -4.69 18.38
C ILE A 165 -3.63 -5.61 19.55
N GLY A 166 -2.92 -6.75 19.60
CA GLY A 166 -3.06 -7.72 20.67
C GLY A 166 -4.38 -8.50 20.65
N ASP A 167 -5.18 -8.38 19.60
CA ASP A 167 -6.37 -9.21 19.41
C ASP A 167 -5.97 -10.60 18.89
N PRO A 168 -6.18 -11.68 19.66
CA PRO A 168 -5.78 -13.03 19.26
C PRO A 168 -6.70 -13.65 18.18
N ASP A 169 -7.93 -13.13 18.03
CA ASP A 169 -8.94 -13.68 17.14
C ASP A 169 -8.77 -13.17 15.70
N VAL A 170 -8.11 -12.02 15.53
CA VAL A 170 -7.77 -11.47 14.23
C VAL A 170 -6.61 -12.24 13.59
N VAL A 171 -6.81 -12.71 12.36
CA VAL A 171 -5.76 -13.39 11.59
C VAL A 171 -5.04 -12.39 10.70
N CYS A 172 -3.90 -11.90 11.17
CA CYS A 172 -2.99 -11.07 10.36
C CYS A 172 -1.91 -11.91 9.69
N GLN A 173 -1.57 -11.57 8.45
CA GLN A 173 -0.69 -12.32 7.59
C GLN A 173 0.17 -11.39 6.73
N VAL A 174 1.34 -11.92 6.35
CA VAL A 174 2.20 -11.36 5.30
C VAL A 174 2.37 -12.39 4.20
N ALA A 175 2.51 -11.92 2.97
CA ALA A 175 2.65 -12.78 1.80
C ALA A 175 3.78 -12.31 0.90
N GLY A 176 4.56 -13.24 0.38
CA GLY A 176 5.59 -12.93 -0.61
C GLY A 176 6.43 -14.14 -1.03
N TRP A 177 7.38 -13.84 -1.92
CA TRP A 177 8.33 -14.79 -2.49
C TRP A 177 9.72 -14.61 -1.87
N GLY A 178 9.79 -14.00 -0.69
CA GLY A 178 11.03 -13.79 0.02
C GLY A 178 11.79 -15.08 0.32
N VAL A 179 13.01 -14.88 0.77
CA VAL A 179 13.93 -15.93 1.15
C VAL A 179 13.33 -16.77 2.28
N THR A 180 13.44 -18.08 2.12
CA THR A 180 12.92 -19.07 3.08
C THR A 180 14.01 -19.60 4.02
N GLU A 181 15.21 -19.02 3.98
CA GLU A 181 16.31 -19.37 4.87
C GLU A 181 16.28 -18.50 6.15
N ARG A 182 16.73 -19.08 7.26
CA ARG A 182 16.79 -18.40 8.57
C ARG A 182 18.04 -17.55 8.69
N GLY A 183 17.93 -16.40 9.35
CA GLY A 183 19.06 -15.51 9.60
C GLY A 183 19.39 -14.58 8.43
N TYR A 184 20.64 -14.13 8.35
CA TYR A 184 21.13 -13.30 7.25
C TYR A 184 21.66 -14.17 6.12
N VAL A 185 21.22 -13.89 4.90
CA VAL A 185 21.67 -14.59 3.69
C VAL A 185 22.43 -13.60 2.82
N GLU A 186 23.69 -13.93 2.48
CA GLU A 186 24.55 -13.06 1.69
C GLU A 186 24.11 -12.96 0.22
N LYS A 187 23.55 -14.06 -0.31
CA LYS A 187 23.04 -14.17 -1.70
C LYS A 187 21.60 -14.69 -1.67
N PRO A 188 20.65 -13.84 -1.28
CA PRO A 188 19.26 -14.25 -1.13
C PRO A 188 18.69 -14.75 -2.45
N VAL A 189 18.05 -15.92 -2.42
CA VAL A 189 17.28 -16.46 -3.54
C VAL A 189 15.80 -16.45 -3.16
N ALA A 190 14.98 -15.81 -3.99
CA ALA A 190 13.54 -15.77 -3.81
C ALA A 190 12.96 -17.19 -3.86
N SER A 191 11.96 -17.45 -3.01
CA SER A 191 11.14 -18.66 -3.13
C SER A 191 10.40 -18.63 -4.46
N ASP A 192 10.48 -19.70 -5.24
CA ASP A 192 9.62 -19.83 -6.43
C ASP A 192 8.15 -19.79 -6.02
N MET A 193 7.81 -20.40 -4.89
CA MET A 193 6.46 -20.53 -4.36
C MET A 193 6.06 -19.31 -3.52
N LEU A 194 4.85 -18.78 -3.72
CA LEU A 194 4.27 -17.77 -2.85
C LEU A 194 3.95 -18.37 -1.47
N ASN A 195 4.45 -17.75 -0.40
CA ASN A 195 4.23 -18.21 0.98
C ASN A 195 3.48 -17.19 1.83
N LEU A 196 2.88 -17.68 2.91
CA LEU A 196 2.14 -16.93 3.91
C LEU A 196 2.69 -17.14 5.32
N VAL A 197 2.93 -16.07 6.05
CA VAL A 197 3.26 -16.15 7.48
C VAL A 197 2.18 -15.48 8.32
N ARG A 198 1.68 -16.18 9.34
CA ARG A 198 0.77 -15.60 10.33
C ARG A 198 1.55 -14.76 11.34
N MET A 199 1.12 -13.51 11.48
CA MET A 199 1.74 -12.51 12.34
C MET A 199 0.74 -12.00 13.38
N TYR A 200 1.26 -11.50 14.50
CA TYR A 200 0.48 -10.80 15.52
C TYR A 200 0.95 -9.37 15.68
N VAL A 201 0.03 -8.42 15.60
CA VAL A 201 0.33 -7.03 15.89
C VAL A 201 0.61 -6.86 17.38
N ILE A 202 1.74 -6.25 17.72
CA ILE A 202 2.15 -6.04 19.11
C ILE A 202 2.14 -4.55 19.50
N PRO A 203 1.94 -4.24 20.79
CA PRO A 203 2.08 -2.87 21.28
C PRO A 203 3.48 -2.30 21.06
N GLU A 204 3.58 -0.98 20.84
CA GLU A 204 4.85 -0.27 20.68
C GLU A 204 5.82 -0.55 21.84
N THR A 205 5.33 -0.55 23.08
CA THR A 205 6.14 -0.82 24.28
C THR A 205 6.81 -2.19 24.25
N LYS A 206 6.13 -3.21 23.70
CA LYS A 206 6.70 -4.55 23.51
C LYS A 206 7.75 -4.53 22.40
N CYS A 207 7.49 -3.82 21.30
CA CYS A 207 8.43 -3.66 20.20
C CYS A 207 9.72 -2.98 20.66
N GLN A 208 9.60 -1.84 21.34
CA GLN A 208 10.69 -1.10 21.98
C GLN A 208 11.50 -1.99 22.93
N LYS A 209 10.83 -2.75 23.81
CA LYS A 209 11.52 -3.67 24.72
C LYS A 209 12.37 -4.69 23.94
N LEU A 210 11.79 -5.37 22.96
CA LEU A 210 12.48 -6.41 22.19
C LEU A 210 13.63 -5.84 21.35
N TYR A 211 13.40 -4.73 20.65
CA TYR A 211 14.45 -4.01 19.92
C TYR A 211 15.58 -3.52 20.86
N GLY A 212 15.21 -3.05 22.05
CA GLY A 212 16.13 -2.59 23.09
C GLY A 212 17.05 -3.68 23.64
N LEU A 213 16.60 -4.94 23.67
CA LEU A 213 17.44 -6.08 24.04
C LEU A 213 18.59 -6.31 23.05
N ARG A 214 18.35 -6.04 21.76
CA ARG A 214 19.36 -6.17 20.70
C ARG A 214 20.27 -4.96 20.64
N ASN A 215 19.70 -3.78 20.76
CA ASN A 215 20.46 -2.53 20.80
C ASN A 215 19.73 -1.51 21.69
N PRO A 216 20.32 -1.11 22.83
CA PRO A 216 19.68 -0.20 23.80
C PRO A 216 19.17 1.11 23.18
N LYS A 217 19.76 1.53 22.07
CA LYS A 217 19.39 2.74 21.31
C LYS A 217 17.95 2.68 20.76
N PHE A 218 17.46 1.49 20.41
CA PHE A 218 16.09 1.29 19.92
C PHE A 218 15.07 1.08 21.04
N GLY A 219 15.52 0.95 22.30
CA GLY A 219 14.65 0.70 23.46
C GLY A 219 13.62 1.80 23.74
N LYS A 220 13.74 2.96 23.08
CA LYS A 220 12.83 4.11 23.17
C LYS A 220 12.44 4.65 21.80
N PHE A 221 12.64 3.88 20.73
CA PHE A 221 12.32 4.34 19.38
C PHE A 221 10.79 4.51 19.23
N PRO A 222 10.29 5.68 18.81
CA PRO A 222 8.85 5.96 18.76
C PRO A 222 8.24 5.47 17.44
N PHE A 223 8.02 4.17 17.30
CA PHE A 223 7.49 3.55 16.07
C PHE A 223 6.21 4.22 15.54
N SER A 224 5.23 4.45 16.41
CA SER A 224 3.96 5.09 16.07
C SER A 224 4.11 6.53 15.54
N LYS A 225 5.13 7.27 15.97
CA LYS A 225 5.44 8.61 15.44
C LYS A 225 5.80 8.58 13.96
N TYR A 226 6.38 7.47 13.50
CA TYR A 226 6.75 7.24 12.11
C TYR A 226 5.74 6.34 11.38
N ASN A 227 4.55 6.15 11.97
CA ASN A 227 3.48 5.30 11.45
C ASN A 227 3.90 3.86 11.24
N GLN A 228 4.73 3.35 12.14
CA GLN A 228 5.20 1.99 12.11
C GLN A 228 4.37 1.10 13.02
N ILE A 229 4.08 -0.09 12.50
CA ILE A 229 3.42 -1.17 13.21
C ILE A 229 4.46 -2.27 13.41
N CYS A 230 4.53 -2.83 14.61
CA CYS A 230 5.37 -3.99 14.86
C CYS A 230 4.51 -5.25 14.95
N THR A 231 5.03 -6.35 14.43
CA THR A 231 4.43 -7.67 14.61
C THR A 231 5.45 -8.67 15.12
N ILE A 232 4.96 -9.81 15.60
CA ILE A 232 5.77 -10.99 15.83
C ILE A 232 5.13 -12.19 15.14
N SER A 233 5.95 -13.13 14.74
CA SER A 233 5.50 -14.44 14.28
C SER A 233 4.64 -15.15 15.33
N PHE A 234 3.57 -15.81 14.89
CA PHE A 234 2.81 -16.73 15.76
C PHE A 234 3.72 -17.83 16.35
N LYS A 235 4.58 -18.42 15.52
CA LYS A 235 5.43 -19.56 15.90
C LYS A 235 6.78 -19.13 16.49
N GLY A 236 7.12 -17.86 16.36
CA GLY A 236 8.40 -17.29 16.82
C GLY A 236 9.61 -17.68 15.96
N ASP A 237 9.39 -18.40 14.86
CA ASP A 237 10.45 -19.06 14.09
C ASP A 237 10.28 -18.90 12.55
N SER A 238 9.31 -18.07 12.15
CA SER A 238 8.90 -17.78 10.77
C SER A 238 8.57 -16.29 10.64
N SER A 239 9.10 -15.57 9.66
CA SER A 239 8.80 -14.13 9.46
C SER A 239 8.80 -13.79 7.98
N ASP A 240 8.35 -12.58 7.62
CA ASP A 240 8.79 -11.95 6.36
C ASP A 240 10.32 -11.83 6.34
N CYS A 241 10.88 -11.91 5.14
CA CYS A 241 12.30 -11.92 4.86
C CYS A 241 12.67 -11.06 3.64
N GLN A 242 13.95 -11.04 3.28
CA GLN A 242 14.44 -10.40 2.07
C GLN A 242 13.65 -10.88 0.85
N GLY A 243 13.15 -9.96 0.03
CA GLY A 243 12.24 -10.23 -1.10
C GLY A 243 10.76 -10.01 -0.78
N ASP A 244 10.34 -10.13 0.48
CA ASP A 244 8.96 -9.80 0.88
C ASP A 244 8.72 -8.29 1.03
N SER A 245 9.79 -7.51 1.19
CA SER A 245 9.78 -6.04 1.28
C SER A 245 8.84 -5.41 0.26
N GLY A 246 8.04 -4.43 0.69
CA GLY A 246 7.03 -3.79 -0.15
C GLY A 246 5.75 -4.59 -0.35
N GLY A 247 5.73 -5.87 0.04
CA GLY A 247 4.55 -6.71 0.01
C GLY A 247 3.47 -6.29 1.01
N PRO A 248 2.29 -6.91 0.95
CA PRO A 248 1.17 -6.61 1.83
C PRO A 248 1.37 -7.16 3.24
N PHE A 249 1.09 -6.33 4.24
CA PHE A 249 0.66 -6.78 5.56
C PHE A 249 -0.84 -6.58 5.71
N PHE A 250 -1.58 -7.65 5.96
CA PHE A 250 -3.04 -7.64 5.90
C PHE A 250 -3.65 -8.46 7.04
N CYS A 251 -4.85 -8.09 7.46
CA CYS A 251 -5.65 -8.86 8.41
C CYS A 251 -7.00 -9.15 7.78
N ASP A 252 -7.38 -10.43 7.81
CA ASP A 252 -8.49 -10.96 7.01
C ASP A 252 -8.32 -10.61 5.52
N ASP A 253 -9.22 -9.77 4.96
CA ASP A 253 -9.20 -9.31 3.58
C ASP A 253 -8.62 -7.89 3.40
N TYR A 254 -8.18 -7.25 4.49
CA TYR A 254 -7.83 -5.83 4.50
C TYR A 254 -6.32 -5.61 4.61
N VAL A 255 -5.73 -4.95 3.62
CA VAL A 255 -4.33 -4.53 3.71
C VAL A 255 -4.24 -3.35 4.67
N ILE A 256 -3.38 -3.49 5.68
CA ILE A 256 -3.21 -2.52 6.75
C ILE A 256 -1.81 -1.89 6.79
N GLY A 257 -0.85 -2.48 6.10
CA GLY A 257 0.49 -1.94 5.99
C GLY A 257 1.31 -2.53 4.86
N VAL A 258 2.52 -1.99 4.72
CA VAL A 258 3.55 -2.38 3.75
C VAL A 258 4.74 -2.98 4.51
N ILE A 259 5.23 -4.13 4.08
CA ILE A 259 6.43 -4.78 4.63
C ILE A 259 7.63 -3.85 4.45
N SER A 260 8.30 -3.48 5.54
CA SER A 260 9.38 -2.47 5.52
C SER A 260 10.72 -3.07 5.92
N TYR A 261 10.89 -3.49 7.17
CA TYR A 261 12.16 -4.07 7.62
C TYR A 261 11.99 -5.02 8.81
N GLY A 262 12.97 -5.88 8.99
CA GLY A 262 13.15 -6.74 10.17
C GLY A 262 14.64 -6.92 10.45
N PHE A 263 14.97 -7.45 11.61
CA PHE A 263 16.38 -7.69 11.94
C PHE A 263 16.95 -8.93 11.24
N GLU A 264 16.25 -10.05 11.35
CA GLU A 264 16.69 -11.37 10.86
C GLU A 264 15.48 -12.25 10.59
N CYS A 265 15.56 -13.01 9.50
CA CYS A 265 14.48 -13.87 9.06
C CYS A 265 14.30 -15.08 9.99
N GLY A 266 13.04 -15.39 10.30
CA GLY A 266 12.67 -16.56 11.10
C GLY A 266 13.15 -16.49 12.55
N THR A 267 13.25 -15.29 13.12
CA THR A 267 13.61 -15.08 14.53
C THR A 267 12.42 -14.56 15.36
N PRO A 268 12.47 -14.65 16.70
CA PRO A 268 11.45 -14.05 17.57
C PRO A 268 11.46 -12.50 17.58
N MET A 269 12.36 -11.86 16.82
CA MET A 269 12.44 -10.41 16.76
C MET A 269 11.23 -9.84 16.03
N PRO A 270 10.73 -8.66 16.43
CA PRO A 270 9.62 -8.06 15.72
C PRO A 270 9.99 -7.65 14.30
N ASN A 271 9.03 -7.80 13.38
CA ASN A 271 9.06 -7.20 12.05
C ASN A 271 8.33 -5.86 12.08
N VAL A 272 8.75 -4.92 11.24
CA VAL A 272 8.19 -3.57 11.18
C VAL A 272 7.60 -3.29 9.80
N TYR A 273 6.39 -2.75 9.83
CA TYR A 273 5.59 -2.41 8.65
C TYR A 273 5.23 -0.94 8.70
N THR A 274 5.10 -0.32 7.54
CA THR A 274 4.53 1.02 7.44
C THR A 274 3.02 0.93 7.40
N SER A 275 2.34 1.56 8.35
CA SER A 275 0.88 1.68 8.40
C SER A 275 0.35 2.46 7.20
N LEU A 276 -0.79 2.05 6.66
CA LEU A 276 -1.43 2.82 5.59
C LEU A 276 -2.10 4.13 6.07
N THR A 277 -2.14 4.43 7.37
CA THR A 277 -2.73 5.69 7.86
C THR A 277 -2.14 6.92 7.16
N ASP A 278 -0.81 7.02 7.10
CA ASP A 278 -0.15 8.16 6.47
C ASP A 278 -0.11 8.06 4.95
N PHE A 279 -0.06 6.83 4.42
CA PHE A 279 -0.27 6.59 3.00
C PHE A 279 -1.61 7.18 2.53
N LEU A 280 -2.71 6.96 3.27
CA LEU A 280 -4.03 7.47 2.88
C LEU A 280 -4.10 9.01 2.91
N LYS A 281 -3.44 9.63 3.89
CA LYS A 281 -3.30 11.10 3.94
C LYS A 281 -2.55 11.60 2.72
N TRP A 282 -1.37 11.04 2.46
CA TRP A 282 -0.53 11.41 1.33
C TRP A 282 -1.22 11.17 -0.02
N PHE A 283 -1.80 9.99 -0.23
CA PHE A 283 -2.45 9.58 -1.46
C PHE A 283 -3.63 10.48 -1.82
N SER A 284 -4.47 10.84 -0.84
CA SER A 284 -5.60 11.76 -1.06
C SER A 284 -5.16 13.12 -1.62
N THR A 285 -3.99 13.62 -1.22
CA THR A 285 -3.44 14.88 -1.75
C THR A 285 -2.80 14.71 -3.14
N HIS A 286 -2.29 13.51 -3.46
CA HIS A 286 -1.70 13.21 -4.76
C HIS A 286 -2.75 13.05 -5.85
N GLU A 287 -3.87 12.37 -5.58
CA GLU A 287 -4.98 12.31 -6.54
C GLU A 287 -5.50 13.70 -6.86
N GLN A 288 -5.67 14.57 -5.85
CA GLN A 288 -6.08 15.97 -6.08
C GLN A 288 -5.11 16.73 -6.99
N ARG A 289 -3.79 16.50 -6.84
CA ARG A 289 -2.76 17.10 -7.72
C ARG A 289 -2.79 16.56 -9.15
N SER A 290 -3.13 15.29 -9.34
CA SER A 290 -3.29 14.70 -10.67
C SER A 290 -4.52 15.23 -11.41
N ILE A 291 -5.58 15.61 -10.67
CA ILE A 291 -6.79 16.24 -11.21
C ILE A 291 -6.58 17.74 -11.49
N SER A 292 -5.70 18.41 -10.74
CA SER A 292 -5.45 19.85 -10.88
C SER A 292 -4.41 20.22 -11.94
N LYS A 293 -3.74 19.26 -12.59
CA LYS A 293 -2.88 19.56 -13.75
C LYS A 293 -3.79 19.90 -14.94
N PRO A 294 -3.78 21.14 -15.47
CA PRO A 294 -4.54 21.48 -16.67
C PRO A 294 -4.12 20.55 -17.80
N ILE A 295 -5.10 20.00 -18.51
CA ILE A 295 -4.85 19.27 -19.76
C ILE A 295 -4.06 20.22 -20.69
N PRO A 296 -2.86 19.86 -21.15
CA PRO A 296 -2.18 20.63 -22.19
C PRO A 296 -3.12 20.71 -23.39
N THR A 297 -3.60 21.91 -23.70
CA THR A 297 -4.37 22.15 -24.92
C THR A 297 -3.47 21.82 -26.10
N ASP A 298 -3.80 20.74 -26.79
CA ASP A 298 -3.14 20.26 -27.99
C ASP A 298 -2.97 21.41 -29.00
N GLN A 299 -1.72 21.71 -29.35
CA GLN A 299 -1.44 22.67 -30.41
C GLN A 299 -1.78 22.01 -31.74
N ARG A 300 -2.91 22.44 -32.29
CA ARG A 300 -3.39 22.15 -33.64
C ARG A 300 -2.24 22.27 -34.66
N PRO A 301 -2.05 21.30 -35.57
CA PRO A 301 -1.00 21.39 -36.58
C PRO A 301 -1.36 22.47 -37.61
N SER A 302 -0.52 23.50 -37.73
CA SER A 302 -0.55 24.42 -38.88
C SER A 302 0.18 23.78 -40.05
N ASN A 303 -0.57 23.50 -41.11
CA ASN A 303 -0.04 23.09 -42.40
C ASN A 303 -0.21 24.27 -43.38
N ARG A 304 0.74 24.40 -44.31
CA ARG A 304 0.88 25.38 -45.43
C ARG A 304 1.68 26.64 -45.10
N ASP A 305 2.45 27.21 -46.01
CA ASP A 305 3.11 26.81 -47.27
C ASP A 305 4.05 27.99 -47.58
N SER A 306 5.11 27.74 -48.33
CA SER A 306 6.09 28.73 -48.78
C SER A 306 5.52 29.80 -49.70
N THR A 307 5.96 31.07 -49.56
CA THR A 307 6.42 31.93 -50.68
C THR A 307 7.10 33.22 -50.20
N GLU A 308 8.16 33.59 -50.94
CA GLU A 308 8.97 34.81 -50.98
C GLU A 308 8.25 36.16 -50.90
N GLY A 309 8.99 37.20 -50.48
CA GLY A 309 8.88 38.52 -51.12
C GLY A 309 9.05 39.78 -50.25
N THR A 310 10.27 40.32 -50.26
CA THR A 310 10.64 41.77 -50.40
C THR A 310 10.43 42.81 -49.28
N ARG A 311 11.40 43.74 -49.28
CA ARG A 311 11.70 44.90 -48.42
C ARG A 311 10.70 46.07 -48.59
N ASP A 312 10.49 46.88 -47.54
CA ASP A 312 10.86 48.32 -47.51
C ASP A 312 10.35 49.06 -46.23
N SER A 313 11.31 49.55 -45.44
CA SER A 313 11.56 50.95 -45.00
C SER A 313 10.44 51.99 -44.70
N ILE A 314 10.50 52.53 -43.46
CA ILE A 314 10.47 53.96 -43.02
C ILE A 314 9.10 54.69 -42.81
N GLY A 315 8.90 55.18 -41.56
CA GLY A 315 8.69 56.64 -41.29
C GLY A 315 7.44 57.13 -40.55
N GLY A 316 7.64 57.93 -39.46
CA GLY A 316 6.74 59.00 -38.95
C GLY A 316 5.94 58.69 -37.66
N VAL A 317 6.31 59.13 -36.45
CA VAL A 317 6.17 60.48 -35.80
C VAL A 317 4.69 60.84 -35.53
N GLU A 318 4.16 60.66 -34.30
CA GLU A 318 4.16 61.53 -33.09
C GLU A 318 2.89 62.41 -33.02
N GLU A 319 2.09 62.26 -31.95
CA GLU A 319 1.54 63.34 -31.11
C GLU A 319 0.50 62.83 -30.08
N ASN A 320 0.74 63.16 -28.81
CA ASN A 320 -0.17 63.18 -27.66
C ASN A 320 -0.91 64.55 -27.67
N PRO A 321 -2.06 64.80 -26.98
CA PRO A 321 -2.16 64.59 -25.52
C PRO A 321 -3.58 64.40 -24.89
N ALA A 322 -3.55 64.19 -23.57
CA ALA A 322 -4.50 64.63 -22.54
C ALA A 322 -5.73 63.75 -22.16
N GLU A 323 -5.65 63.25 -20.92
CA GLU A 323 -6.73 62.87 -19.99
C GLU A 323 -7.67 64.07 -19.64
N PRO A 324 -8.92 63.89 -19.13
CA PRO A 324 -9.17 63.13 -17.88
C PRO A 324 -10.54 62.44 -17.65
N ARG A 325 -10.55 61.61 -16.59
CA ARG A 325 -11.64 61.22 -15.65
C ARG A 325 -12.77 60.26 -16.06
N LYS A 326 -12.69 59.09 -15.40
CA LYS A 326 -13.72 58.35 -14.63
C LYS A 326 -15.12 58.16 -15.25
N THR A 327 -15.51 56.90 -15.42
CA THR A 327 -16.70 56.30 -14.78
C THR A 327 -16.69 54.77 -14.92
N ASN A 328 -17.26 54.11 -13.91
CA ASN A 328 -17.34 52.67 -13.73
C ASN A 328 -18.15 51.97 -14.84
N GLY A 329 -17.72 50.75 -15.23
CA GLY A 329 -18.45 49.87 -16.14
C GLY A 329 -18.08 48.40 -15.93
N GLU A 330 -18.90 47.73 -15.14
CA GLU A 330 -19.35 46.32 -15.31
C GLU A 330 -18.33 45.17 -15.23
N LEU A 331 -18.10 44.70 -13.99
CA LEU A 331 -17.81 43.29 -13.72
C LEU A 331 -19.13 42.50 -13.79
N VAL A 332 -19.29 41.69 -14.82
CA VAL A 332 -20.39 40.72 -14.93
C VAL A 332 -20.13 39.57 -13.95
N TRP A 333 -20.73 39.66 -12.76
CA TRP A 333 -20.96 38.51 -11.89
C TRP A 333 -22.21 37.78 -12.38
N ARG A 334 -22.07 36.54 -12.88
CA ARG A 334 -23.21 35.61 -12.97
C ARG A 334 -23.24 34.72 -11.74
N HIS A 335 -24.13 35.08 -10.82
CA HIS A 335 -24.70 34.18 -9.82
C HIS A 335 -25.93 33.45 -10.38
N SER A 336 -26.08 32.18 -10.01
CA SER A 336 -27.32 31.40 -9.84
C SER A 336 -26.85 30.07 -9.21
N ILE A 337 -26.81 29.85 -7.89
CA ILE A 337 -27.87 29.70 -6.86
C ILE A 337 -29.04 28.82 -7.31
N TRP A 338 -29.09 27.60 -6.73
CA TRP A 338 -30.24 26.83 -6.17
C TRP A 338 -29.59 25.72 -5.32
N LEU A 339 -29.49 25.73 -3.98
CA LEU A 339 -30.45 25.85 -2.87
C LEU A 339 -31.31 24.59 -2.67
N ILE A 340 -30.88 23.69 -1.76
CA ILE A 340 -31.77 22.85 -0.94
C ILE A 340 -31.12 22.63 0.44
N LEU A 341 -31.72 23.19 1.49
CA LEU A 341 -31.63 22.70 2.86
C LEU A 341 -32.92 23.00 3.64
N PHE A 342 -33.38 21.94 4.35
CA PHE A 342 -34.24 21.86 5.55
C PHE A 342 -35.75 22.17 5.50
N ILE A 343 -36.52 21.17 5.95
CA ILE A 343 -37.58 21.37 6.96
C ILE A 343 -37.45 20.29 8.06
N VAL A 344 -37.72 20.73 9.30
CA VAL A 344 -37.50 20.13 10.62
C VAL A 344 -38.85 19.76 11.26
N PHE A 345 -38.80 18.91 12.31
CA PHE A 345 -39.58 18.88 13.58
C PHE A 345 -40.25 17.52 13.86
N ARG A 346 -40.43 17.01 15.08
CA ARG A 346 -39.82 17.08 16.44
C ARG A 346 -40.80 16.27 17.32
N SER A 347 -40.29 15.58 18.33
CA SER A 347 -40.97 15.16 19.59
C SER A 347 -42.00 14.02 19.54
N TRP A 348 -41.81 13.01 20.41
CA TRP A 348 -42.82 12.47 21.34
C TRP A 348 -42.12 11.58 22.41
N PHE A 349 -42.15 12.04 23.66
CA PHE A 349 -42.12 11.31 24.95
C PHE A 349 -43.29 11.95 25.74
N PRO A 350 -44.09 11.23 26.57
CA PRO A 350 -43.64 10.82 27.92
C PRO A 350 -44.38 9.58 28.54
N LEU A 351 -44.10 9.33 29.85
CA LEU A 351 -44.81 8.54 30.92
C LEU A 351 -44.12 7.21 31.33
N ILE A 352 -43.39 7.13 32.46
CA ILE A 352 -43.74 6.99 33.91
C ILE A 352 -43.97 5.52 34.38
N SER A 353 -43.00 5.02 35.18
CA SER A 353 -43.00 4.20 36.43
C SER A 353 -43.87 2.91 36.57
N PRO A 354 -43.76 2.06 37.63
CA PRO A 354 -43.25 2.25 39.00
C PRO A 354 -41.74 2.10 39.20
#